data_AF-L0AA68-F1
#
_entry.id   AF-L0AA68-F1
#
_cell.length_a   1.000
_cell.length_b   1.000
_cell.length_c   1.000
_cell.angle_alpha   90.00
_cell.angle_beta   90.00
_cell.angle_gamma   90.00
#
_symmetry.space_group_name_H-M   'P 1'
#
loop_
_entity.id
_entity.type
_entity.pdbx_description
1 polymer ?
#
loop_
_entity_poly.entity_id
_entity_poly.type
_entity_poly.pdbx_seq_one_letter_code
_entity_poly.pdbx_strand_id
1 'polypeptide(L)'
;MRKLGCGRNFGWYPGNGPFNYLPPWERPGYYMRYGIQNVGFVPPFAYGISLSKEERISYLQTIKNNLEIAKTNIEKEIQDINNIIENLKKS
;
A
#
# COMPACT_ATOMS: atom_id res chain seq x y z
N MET A 1 12.14 46.05 -24.31
CA MET A 1 12.12 44.62 -24.68
C MET A 1 11.58 43.80 -23.51
N ARG A 2 10.52 43.01 -23.72
CA ARG A 2 9.98 42.07 -22.72
C ARG A 2 10.96 40.90 -22.52
N LYS A 3 11.23 40.51 -21.27
CA LYS A 3 11.45 39.10 -20.91
C LYS A 3 10.74 38.81 -19.59
N LEU A 4 9.54 38.24 -19.73
CA LEU A 4 8.90 37.42 -18.71
C LEU A 4 9.84 36.24 -18.44
N GLY A 5 10.20 36.04 -17.18
CA GLY A 5 11.07 34.96 -16.75
C GLY A 5 10.59 34.42 -15.42
N CYS A 6 9.37 33.90 -15.39
CA CYS A 6 8.82 33.09 -14.31
C CYS A 6 9.55 31.73 -14.31
N GLY A 7 10.84 31.75 -13.99
CA GLY A 7 11.72 30.59 -13.97
C GLY A 7 11.70 29.93 -12.60
N ARG A 8 10.66 29.13 -12.38
CA ARG A 8 10.49 28.09 -11.36
C ARG A 8 11.81 27.58 -10.74
N ASN A 9 12.24 28.17 -9.62
CA ASN A 9 13.11 27.53 -8.64
C ASN A 9 12.28 26.54 -7.79
N PHE A 10 11.70 25.51 -8.42
CA PHE A 10 11.26 24.32 -7.71
C PHE A 10 12.49 23.45 -7.51
N GLY A 11 13.27 23.77 -6.48
CA GLY A 11 14.34 22.91 -6.01
C GLY A 11 13.81 21.49 -5.90
N TRP A 12 14.42 20.57 -6.63
CA TRP A 12 14.11 19.14 -6.62
C TRP A 12 14.12 18.64 -5.17
N TYR A 13 12.92 18.43 -4.61
CA TYR A 13 12.66 18.09 -3.20
C TYR A 13 13.68 17.09 -2.63
N PRO A 14 14.35 17.44 -1.51
CA PRO A 14 13.70 17.24 -0.20
C PRO A 14 13.88 18.43 0.75
N GLY A 15 12.77 18.89 1.36
CA GLY A 15 12.80 19.78 2.53
C GLY A 15 12.45 21.25 2.30
N ASN A 16 12.19 21.70 1.06
CA ASN A 16 12.00 23.12 0.76
C ASN A 16 10.76 23.50 -0.09
N GLY A 17 9.65 22.76 -0.01
CA GLY A 17 8.40 23.15 -0.68
C GLY A 17 7.19 23.37 0.24
N PRO A 18 5.98 23.56 -0.29
CA PRO A 18 4.80 24.03 0.45
C PRO A 18 4.37 23.22 1.68
N PHE A 19 5.02 22.09 1.97
CA PHE A 19 4.67 21.16 3.06
C PHE A 19 5.84 20.96 4.04
N ASN A 20 6.81 21.87 4.13
CA ASN A 20 7.97 21.68 5.00
C ASN A 20 7.67 21.71 6.50
N TYR A 21 6.57 22.36 6.89
CA TYR A 21 6.09 22.38 8.27
C TYR A 21 5.57 21.02 8.72
N LEU A 22 5.21 20.14 7.80
CA LEU A 22 4.82 18.76 8.11
C LEU A 22 6.08 17.90 8.29
N PRO A 23 6.06 16.93 9.22
CA PRO A 23 7.07 15.89 9.26
C PRO A 23 7.10 15.11 7.94
N PRO A 24 8.25 14.54 7.53
CA PRO A 24 8.43 13.98 6.20
C PRO A 24 7.36 12.99 5.74
N TRP A 25 6.83 12.13 6.63
CA TRP A 25 5.83 11.09 6.34
C TRP A 25 4.40 11.62 6.12
N GLU A 26 4.12 12.87 6.49
CA GLU A 26 2.82 13.53 6.26
C GLU A 26 2.82 14.36 4.98
N ARG A 27 3.96 14.44 4.28
CA ARG A 27 4.08 15.25 3.05
C ARG A 27 3.47 14.50 1.86
N PRO A 28 2.73 15.18 0.96
CA PRO A 28 2.11 14.53 -0.21
C PRO A 28 3.11 13.80 -1.12
N GLY A 29 4.33 14.33 -1.26
CA GLY A 29 5.39 13.71 -2.04
C GLY A 29 6.03 12.48 -1.40
N TYR A 30 5.83 12.24 -0.09
CA TYR A 30 6.38 11.09 0.62
C TYR A 30 5.79 9.79 0.08
N TYR A 31 4.47 9.72 -0.04
CA TYR A 31 3.75 8.58 -0.61
C TYR A 31 3.83 8.51 -2.14
N MET A 32 4.55 9.40 -2.82
CA MET A 32 4.83 9.26 -4.26
C MET A 32 6.29 8.89 -4.52
N ARG A 33 7.22 9.39 -3.70
CA ARG A 33 8.67 9.13 -3.81
C ARG A 33 9.11 7.89 -3.05
N TYR A 34 8.52 7.68 -1.89
CA TYR A 34 8.62 6.48 -1.05
C TYR A 34 7.30 5.71 -1.05
N GLY A 35 6.38 6.17 -1.91
CA GLY A 35 5.08 5.61 -2.13
C GLY A 35 5.10 4.15 -2.40
N ILE A 36 4.43 3.42 -1.51
CA ILE A 36 3.88 2.12 -1.81
C ILE A 36 5.01 1.22 -2.33
N GLN A 37 6.08 1.05 -1.55
CA GLN A 37 6.64 -0.29 -1.53
C GLN A 37 5.45 -1.16 -1.21
N ASN A 38 5.00 -1.89 -2.22
CA ASN A 38 3.90 -2.82 -2.14
C ASN A 38 3.92 -3.38 -0.73
N VAL A 39 2.89 -3.08 0.06
CA VAL A 39 2.63 -3.81 1.31
C VAL A 39 2.23 -5.26 0.99
N GLY A 40 2.59 -5.76 -0.20
CA GLY A 40 2.93 -7.14 -0.45
C GLY A 40 4.07 -7.51 0.49
N PHE A 41 3.67 -7.89 1.69
CA PHE A 41 4.27 -8.92 2.52
C PHE A 41 5.50 -9.54 1.85
N VAL A 42 6.65 -8.89 2.05
CA VAL A 42 7.92 -9.39 1.54
C VAL A 42 8.33 -10.48 2.51
N PRO A 43 8.36 -11.75 2.08
CA PRO A 43 8.63 -12.81 3.03
C PRO A 43 10.06 -12.70 3.57
N PRO A 44 10.33 -13.12 4.82
CA PRO A 44 11.65 -13.00 5.45
C PRO A 44 12.78 -13.58 4.60
N PHE A 45 12.50 -14.60 3.79
CA PHE A 45 13.47 -15.19 2.87
C PHE A 45 13.92 -14.27 1.73
N ALA A 46 13.16 -13.22 1.40
CA ALA A 46 13.55 -12.25 0.38
C ALA A 46 14.65 -11.28 0.87
N TYR A 47 14.86 -11.17 2.19
CA TYR A 47 15.94 -10.37 2.80
C TYR A 47 17.22 -11.16 3.08
N GLY A 48 17.34 -12.39 2.56
CA GLY A 48 18.52 -13.23 2.81
C GLY A 48 18.61 -13.77 4.24
N ILE A 49 17.52 -13.70 5.01
CA ILE A 49 17.45 -14.31 6.35
C ILE A 49 17.29 -15.82 6.16
N SER A 50 18.32 -16.57 6.54
CA SER A 50 18.36 -18.03 6.49
C SER A 50 17.52 -18.63 7.62
N LEU A 51 16.20 -18.69 7.44
CA LEU A 51 15.31 -19.43 8.36
C LEU A 51 15.63 -20.93 8.34
N SER A 52 15.50 -21.60 9.49
CA SER A 52 15.56 -23.05 9.59
C SER A 52 14.42 -23.71 8.80
N LYS A 53 14.52 -25.02 8.54
CA LYS A 53 13.48 -25.76 7.81
C LYS A 53 12.13 -25.69 8.54
N GLU A 54 12.16 -25.85 9.86
CA GLU A 54 10.99 -25.85 10.73
C GLU A 54 10.33 -24.46 10.76
N GLU A 55 11.14 -23.40 10.87
CA GLU A 55 10.67 -22.02 10.86
C GLU A 55 10.01 -21.65 9.52
N ARG A 56 10.58 -22.10 8.40
CA ARG A 56 9.99 -21.91 7.06
C ARG A 56 8.64 -22.60 6.94
N ILE A 57 8.52 -23.83 7.45
CA ILE A 57 7.26 -24.57 7.41
C ILE A 57 6.19 -23.86 8.24
N SER A 58 6.52 -23.49 9.48
CA SER A 58 5.61 -22.76 10.37
C SER A 58 5.14 -21.43 9.75
N TYR A 59 6.07 -20.69 9.14
CA TYR A 59 5.76 -19.45 8.45
C TYR A 59 4.83 -19.65 7.24
N LEU A 60 5.11 -20.65 6.39
CA LEU A 60 4.25 -20.97 5.24
C LEU A 60 2.86 -21.42 5.67
N GLN A 61 2.74 -22.19 6.75
CA GLN A 61 1.45 -22.57 7.34
C GLN A 61 0.67 -21.35 7.83
N THR A 62 1.35 -20.41 8.48
CA THR A 62 0.73 -19.16 8.94
C THR A 62 0.21 -18.34 7.75
N ILE A 63 0.99 -18.21 6.68
CA ILE A 63 0.54 -17.53 5.46
C ILE A 63 -0.68 -18.22 4.88
N LYS A 64 -0.64 -19.55 4.76
CA LYS A 64 -1.77 -20.32 4.21
C LYS A 64 -3.05 -20.05 4.99
N ASN A 65 -3.01 -20.12 6.32
CA ASN A 65 -4.18 -19.88 7.16
C ASN A 65 -4.71 -18.45 6.99
N ASN A 66 -3.82 -17.45 6.94
CA ASN A 66 -4.21 -16.07 6.72
C ASN A 66 -4.89 -15.88 5.35
N LEU A 67 -4.38 -16.53 4.30
CA LEU A 67 -4.98 -16.49 2.98
C LEU A 67 -6.34 -17.19 2.94
N GLU A 68 -6.51 -18.30 3.66
CA GLU A 68 -7.80 -18.98 3.78
C GLU A 68 -8.83 -18.11 4.50
N ILE A 69 -8.45 -17.46 5.60
CA ILE A 69 -9.33 -16.50 6.31
C ILE A 69 -9.73 -15.35 5.37
N ALA A 70 -8.75 -14.74 4.69
CA ALA A 70 -9.00 -13.65 3.75
C ALA A 70 -9.96 -14.07 2.64
N LYS A 71 -9.80 -15.27 2.08
CA LYS A 71 -10.72 -15.83 1.09
C LYS A 71 -12.15 -15.90 1.62
N THR A 72 -12.36 -16.44 2.82
CA THR A 72 -13.71 -16.56 3.41
C THR A 72 -14.36 -15.21 3.67
N ASN A 73 -13.59 -14.19 4.04
CA ASN A 73 -14.12 -12.83 4.23
C ASN A 73 -14.54 -12.21 2.91
N ILE A 74 -13.71 -12.34 1.87
CA ILE A 74 -14.04 -11.86 0.52
C ILE A 74 -15.30 -12.55 -0.01
N GLU A 75 -15.44 -13.86 0.20
CA GLU A 75 -16.64 -14.60 -0.20
C GLU A 75 -17.91 -14.08 0.48
N LYS A 76 -17.84 -13.74 1.77
CA LYS A 76 -18.96 -13.12 2.51
C LYS A 76 -19.30 -11.74 1.97
N GLU A 77 -18.30 -10.89 1.75
CA GLU A 77 -18.50 -9.55 1.19
C GLU A 77 -19.17 -9.60 -0.19
N ILE A 78 -18.75 -10.54 -1.06
CA ILE A 78 -19.38 -10.77 -2.36
C ILE A 78 -20.85 -11.17 -2.18
N GLN A 79 -21.14 -12.06 -1.23
CA GLN A 79 -22.51 -12.50 -0.95
C GLN A 79 -23.39 -11.33 -0.49
N ASP A 80 -22.90 -10.49 0.42
CA ASP A 80 -23.62 -9.31 0.91
C ASP A 80 -23.89 -8.31 -0.21
N ILE A 81 -22.91 -8.05 -1.07
CA ILE A 81 -23.07 -7.19 -2.24
C ILE A 81 -24.15 -7.75 -3.20
N ASN A 82 -24.14 -9.06 -3.45
CA ASN A 82 -25.15 -9.69 -4.30
C ASN A 82 -26.57 -9.54 -3.71
N ASN A 83 -26.72 -9.71 -2.40
CA ASN A 83 -28.00 -9.50 -1.72
C ASN A 83 -28.50 -8.05 -1.87
N ILE A 84 -27.60 -7.07 -1.73
CA ILE A 84 -27.93 -5.65 -1.93
C ILE A 84 -28.38 -5.42 -3.39
N ILE A 85 -27.66 -5.96 -4.37
CA ILE A 85 -28.01 -5.83 -5.79
C ILE A 85 -29.39 -6.44 -6.08
N GLU A 86 -29.69 -7.62 -5.52
CA GLU A 86 -31.01 -8.23 -5.71
C GLU A 86 -32.14 -7.40 -5.12
N ASN A 87 -31.95 -6.86 -3.91
CA ASN A 87 -32.95 -6.00 -3.27
C ASN A 87 -33.22 -4.73 -4.09
N LEU A 88 -32.16 -4.12 -4.64
CA LEU A 88 -32.28 -2.96 -5.53
C LEU A 88 -32.96 -3.29 -6.86
N LYS A 89 -32.80 -4.51 -7.39
CA LYS A 89 -33.51 -4.94 -8.62
C LYS A 89 -34.99 -5.22 -8.41
N LYS A 90 -35.40 -5.57 -7.19
CA LYS A 90 -36.80 -5.87 -6.82
C LYS A 90 -37.59 -4.63 -6.42
N SER A 91 -36.92 -3.52 -6.16
CA SER A 91 -37.51 -2.21 -5.82
C SER A 91 -37.79 -1.40 -7.08
#